data_AF-L1JGC7-F1
#
_entry.id   AF-L1JGC7-F1
#
_cell.length_a   1.000
_cell.length_b   1.000
_cell.length_c   1.000
_cell.angle_alpha   90.00
_cell.angle_beta   90.00
_cell.angle_gamma   90.00
#
_symmetry.space_group_name_H-M   'P 1'
#
loop_
_entity.id
_entity.type
_entity.pdbx_description
1 polymer ?
#
loop_
_entity_poly.entity_id
_entity_poly.type
_entity_poly.pdbx_seq_one_letter_code
_entity_poly.pdbx_strand_id
1 'polypeptide(L)'
;MAEGYEQNRDLVEALCCYKSALTWNKDDETNLLPDDYKKKAADRLALVAKELKFSQDWQSDDRKTKDLRPASILKLIQSKVHAKEAVQAYLRCEDFRMSTNAKFHLDFGTACKEYPEHRDVAMQALEIASEDSDMEAAARHGQADIQYDRHQYDAAEQLYARAYEKDPSNALACSGMANCEKDKGNLEEAIRLYKEAASVSPGDPTFAFNLAQAYEYVQKYEAALNTLQDFCATVKESELTTINHFAVYILFAKLVFVAGQPFWQEKLVLLLSQINNFPDVVKRALQGLTTHWAYFFFISKLMLSMENCPPPETTGCKPLFLVGDSHVLSGAWGRIKLKKTSHYIFPKLVTGLKAWHLREGHQFLTVANLHECMKSLPADAKEIVFVCGEIDCREGIPGAVMKRKYESMQKAVEETVQIFDKAVKYLSKRFSVKMFVLSVCPPSNPQHKDRIEATNLFNKKLKEVYGPKGTYIDISNDVTTSEGVLKSDFVCDGTHMNRGILKVLEKQFNSCLKTSSD
;
A
#
# COMPACT_ATOMS: atom_id res chain seq x y z
N MET A 1 17.01 -5.33 -27.13
CA MET A 1 16.59 -4.13 -26.37
C MET A 1 16.67 -2.83 -27.18
N ALA A 2 17.56 -2.70 -28.17
CA ALA A 2 17.59 -1.54 -29.08
C ALA A 2 16.54 -1.59 -30.21
N GLU A 3 16.19 -2.78 -30.73
CA GLU A 3 15.20 -2.93 -31.83
C GLU A 3 13.76 -2.57 -31.43
N GLY A 4 13.40 -2.71 -30.14
CA GLY A 4 12.10 -2.28 -29.62
C GLY A 4 11.98 -0.77 -29.41
N TYR A 5 13.09 -0.02 -29.44
CA TYR A 5 13.07 1.44 -29.31
C TYR A 5 12.82 2.14 -30.66
N GLU A 6 13.22 1.54 -31.78
CA GLU A 6 12.97 2.08 -33.13
C GLU A 6 11.53 1.82 -33.61
N GLN A 7 10.98 0.62 -33.40
CA GLN A 7 9.58 0.31 -33.72
C GLN A 7 8.56 1.18 -32.96
N ASN A 8 8.91 1.64 -31.75
CA ASN A 8 8.05 2.47 -30.90
C ASN A 8 8.11 3.96 -31.24
N ARG A 9 9.20 4.43 -31.85
CA ARG A 9 9.31 5.80 -32.38
C ARG A 9 8.42 5.98 -33.61
N ASP A 10 8.29 4.91 -34.39
CA ASP A 10 7.49 4.85 -35.62
C ASP A 10 5.97 4.92 -35.37
N LEU A 11 5.49 4.39 -34.24
CA LEU A 11 4.07 4.48 -33.82
C LEU A 11 3.68 5.90 -33.40
N VAL A 12 4.57 6.57 -32.67
CA VAL A 12 4.41 7.97 -32.23
C VAL A 12 4.50 8.91 -33.44
N GLU A 13 5.40 8.64 -34.39
CA GLU A 13 5.45 9.35 -35.67
C GLU A 13 4.19 9.11 -36.51
N ALA A 14 3.66 7.88 -36.57
CA ALA A 14 2.43 7.58 -37.29
C ALA A 14 1.21 8.33 -36.70
N LEU A 15 1.10 8.38 -35.37
CA LEU A 15 0.06 9.14 -34.67
C LEU A 15 0.26 10.66 -34.80
N CYS A 16 1.51 11.14 -34.86
CA CYS A 16 1.83 12.54 -35.14
C CYS A 16 1.58 12.93 -36.62
N CYS A 17 1.86 12.05 -37.57
CA CYS A 17 1.55 12.24 -38.99
C CYS A 17 0.03 12.25 -39.23
N TYR A 18 -0.72 11.39 -38.52
CA TYR A 18 -2.18 11.43 -38.50
C TYR A 18 -2.72 12.74 -37.86
N LYS A 19 -2.07 13.21 -36.78
CA LYS A 19 -2.35 14.51 -36.16
C LYS A 19 -2.14 15.68 -37.13
N SER A 20 -1.07 15.65 -37.95
CA SER A 20 -0.83 16.67 -38.99
C SER A 20 -1.81 16.58 -40.16
N ALA A 21 -2.31 15.39 -40.49
CA ALA A 21 -3.34 15.18 -41.52
C ALA A 21 -4.74 15.64 -41.07
N LEU A 22 -5.05 15.55 -39.77
CA LEU A 22 -6.33 16.03 -39.20
C LEU A 22 -6.38 17.54 -38.96
N THR A 23 -5.25 18.21 -38.76
CA THR A 23 -5.17 19.69 -38.74
C THR A 23 -5.27 20.33 -40.12
N TRP A 24 -5.62 19.56 -41.14
CA TRP A 24 -5.78 20.04 -42.51
C TRP A 24 -7.03 20.91 -42.61
N ASN A 25 -6.83 22.22 -42.43
CA ASN A 25 -7.81 23.23 -42.75
C ASN A 25 -7.79 23.45 -44.26
N LYS A 26 -8.93 23.23 -44.93
CA LYS A 26 -9.03 23.27 -46.41
C LYS A 26 -8.63 24.62 -47.03
N ASP A 27 -8.61 25.67 -46.22
CA ASP A 27 -8.41 27.06 -46.67
C ASP A 27 -6.96 27.57 -46.52
N ASP A 28 -6.02 26.72 -46.06
CA ASP A 28 -4.61 27.09 -45.91
C ASP A 28 -3.71 26.22 -46.82
N GLU A 29 -3.59 26.63 -48.09
CA GLU A 29 -2.83 25.94 -49.14
C GLU A 29 -1.29 25.95 -48.93
N THR A 30 -0.79 26.45 -47.81
CA THR A 30 0.66 26.66 -47.61
C THR A 30 1.40 25.48 -46.96
N ASN A 31 0.70 24.44 -46.49
CA ASN A 31 1.31 23.26 -45.85
C ASN A 31 1.10 21.96 -46.64
N LEU A 32 1.77 21.86 -47.79
CA LEU A 32 1.94 20.58 -48.50
C LEU A 32 3.05 19.76 -47.81
N LEU A 33 2.67 18.77 -47.00
CA LEU A 33 3.61 17.71 -46.61
C LEU A 33 4.14 17.02 -47.88
N PRO A 34 5.48 16.88 -48.06
CA PRO A 34 6.06 16.21 -49.22
C PRO A 34 5.51 14.78 -49.39
N ASP A 35 5.30 14.33 -50.63
CA ASP A 35 4.66 13.04 -50.91
C ASP A 35 5.41 11.83 -50.30
N ASP A 36 6.73 11.97 -50.07
CA ASP A 36 7.54 10.97 -49.39
C ASP A 36 7.16 10.79 -47.90
N TYR A 37 6.71 11.86 -47.24
CA TYR A 37 6.19 11.81 -45.86
C TYR A 37 4.80 11.17 -45.81
N LYS A 38 3.92 11.47 -46.77
CA LYS A 38 2.59 10.84 -46.87
C LYS A 38 2.71 9.33 -47.09
N LYS A 39 3.65 8.92 -47.95
CA LYS A 39 3.93 7.51 -48.24
C LYS A 39 4.50 6.77 -47.03
N LYS A 40 5.50 7.35 -46.35
CA LYS A 40 6.06 6.77 -45.10
C LYS A 40 5.03 6.64 -43.98
N ALA A 41 4.13 7.61 -43.83
CA ALA A 41 3.04 7.52 -42.86
C ALA A 41 2.05 6.40 -43.20
N ALA A 42 1.66 6.26 -44.47
CA ALA A 42 0.76 5.20 -44.94
C ALA A 42 1.37 3.79 -44.78
N ASP A 43 2.63 3.61 -45.16
CA ASP A 43 3.34 2.33 -45.05
C ASP A 43 3.51 1.90 -43.58
N ARG A 44 3.73 2.86 -42.67
CA ARG A 44 3.87 2.60 -41.23
C ARG A 44 2.53 2.34 -40.53
N LEU A 45 1.46 3.03 -40.94
CA LEU A 45 0.09 2.73 -40.49
C LEU A 45 -0.34 1.31 -40.89
N ALA A 46 0.03 0.85 -42.09
CA ALA A 46 -0.23 -0.51 -42.55
C ALA A 46 0.53 -1.57 -41.71
N LEU A 47 1.74 -1.26 -41.24
CA LEU A 47 2.53 -2.13 -40.37
C LEU A 47 1.89 -2.28 -38.97
N VAL A 48 1.45 -1.17 -38.38
CA VAL A 48 0.74 -1.14 -37.08
C VAL A 48 -0.59 -1.89 -37.16
N ALA A 49 -1.32 -1.74 -38.27
CA ALA A 49 -2.56 -2.48 -38.53
C ALA A 49 -2.32 -4.00 -38.57
N LYS A 50 -1.21 -4.43 -39.17
CA LYS A 50 -0.80 -5.84 -39.29
C LYS A 50 -0.37 -6.45 -37.96
N GLU A 51 0.38 -5.72 -37.12
CA GLU A 51 0.86 -6.21 -35.81
C GLU A 51 -0.26 -6.32 -34.77
N LEU A 52 -1.25 -5.43 -34.81
CA LEU A 52 -2.40 -5.43 -33.89
C LEU A 52 -3.51 -6.44 -34.26
N LYS A 53 -3.30 -7.24 -35.33
CA LYS A 53 -4.28 -8.15 -35.97
C LYS A 53 -5.57 -7.43 -36.38
N PHE A 54 -5.48 -6.23 -36.93
CA PHE A 54 -6.64 -5.63 -37.60
C PHE A 54 -6.92 -6.40 -38.90
N SER A 55 -8.20 -6.61 -39.23
CA SER A 55 -8.60 -7.30 -40.47
C SER A 55 -8.02 -6.59 -41.70
N GLN A 56 -7.73 -7.37 -42.75
CA GLN A 56 -7.03 -6.98 -43.98
C GLN A 56 -7.72 -5.91 -44.86
N ASP A 57 -8.73 -5.19 -44.36
CA ASP A 57 -9.56 -4.26 -45.15
C ASP A 57 -9.11 -2.80 -45.04
N TRP A 58 -7.83 -2.55 -44.74
CA TRP A 58 -7.26 -1.20 -44.76
C TRP A 58 -6.91 -0.82 -46.21
N GLN A 59 -7.90 -0.39 -47.00
CA GLN A 59 -7.68 0.16 -48.34
C GLN A 59 -7.76 1.70 -48.31
N SER A 60 -6.76 2.30 -48.95
CA SER A 60 -6.41 3.73 -49.00
C SER A 60 -7.36 4.57 -49.86
N ASP A 61 -8.67 4.46 -49.64
CA ASP A 61 -9.65 5.28 -50.35
C ASP A 61 -10.12 6.45 -49.46
N ASP A 62 -9.94 7.66 -49.98
CA ASP A 62 -9.88 8.96 -49.29
C ASP A 62 -11.25 9.47 -48.77
N ARG A 63 -12.19 8.54 -48.54
CA ARG A 63 -13.52 8.79 -47.94
C ARG A 63 -13.88 7.80 -46.83
N LYS A 64 -12.97 6.89 -46.46
CA LYS A 64 -13.14 5.89 -45.37
C LYS A 64 -12.15 6.05 -44.21
N THR A 65 -11.39 7.14 -44.17
CA THR A 65 -10.45 7.50 -43.09
C THR A 65 -11.11 7.96 -41.79
N LYS A 66 -12.44 7.81 -41.67
CA LYS A 66 -13.27 8.22 -40.52
C LYS A 66 -13.18 7.32 -39.27
N ASP A 67 -12.63 6.11 -39.35
CA ASP A 67 -12.74 5.16 -38.24
C ASP A 67 -11.39 4.60 -37.78
N LEU A 68 -10.64 5.38 -37.00
CA LEU A 68 -9.96 4.79 -35.85
C LEU A 68 -11.07 4.34 -34.89
N ARG A 69 -11.60 3.13 -35.14
CA ARG A 69 -12.75 2.61 -34.39
C ARG A 69 -12.49 2.77 -32.89
N PRO A 70 -13.44 3.27 -32.10
CA PRO A 70 -13.25 3.50 -30.67
C PRO A 70 -12.66 2.27 -29.92
N ALA A 71 -13.01 1.06 -30.35
CA ALA A 71 -12.44 -0.20 -29.86
C ALA A 71 -10.91 -0.34 -30.02
N SER A 72 -10.32 0.23 -31.07
CA SER A 72 -8.88 0.20 -31.36
C SER A 72 -8.08 1.01 -30.35
N ILE A 73 -8.61 2.17 -29.96
CA ILE A 73 -7.98 3.08 -29.01
C ILE A 73 -8.10 2.53 -27.59
N LEU A 74 -9.26 1.98 -27.25
CA LEU A 74 -9.45 1.27 -26.00
C LEU A 74 -8.43 0.13 -25.81
N LYS A 75 -8.19 -0.66 -26.86
CA LYS A 75 -7.20 -1.74 -26.84
C LYS A 75 -5.76 -1.23 -26.60
N LEU A 76 -5.41 -0.08 -27.17
CA LEU A 76 -4.10 0.54 -26.95
C LEU A 76 -3.95 1.02 -25.49
N ILE A 77 -4.96 1.72 -24.95
CA ILE A 77 -4.96 2.18 -23.55
C ILE A 77 -4.86 0.97 -22.60
N GLN A 78 -5.67 -0.06 -22.83
CA GLN A 78 -5.68 -1.29 -22.02
C GLN A 78 -4.36 -2.08 -22.09
N SER A 79 -3.63 -1.98 -23.20
CA SER A 79 -2.30 -2.62 -23.34
C SER A 79 -1.24 -1.98 -22.44
N LYS A 80 -1.52 -0.80 -21.85
CA LYS A 80 -0.61 0.05 -21.08
C LYS A 80 0.61 0.58 -21.84
N VAL A 81 0.77 0.19 -23.11
CA VAL A 81 1.84 0.66 -24.01
C VAL A 81 1.36 1.97 -24.66
N HIS A 82 2.10 3.07 -24.42
CA HIS A 82 1.80 4.42 -24.96
C HIS A 82 0.36 4.88 -24.74
N ALA A 83 -0.22 4.51 -23.60
CA ALA A 83 -1.61 4.82 -23.26
C ALA A 83 -1.86 6.33 -23.18
N LYS A 84 -0.85 7.12 -22.79
CA LYS A 84 -0.96 8.58 -22.71
C LYS A 84 -1.15 9.19 -24.10
N GLU A 85 -0.38 8.70 -25.07
CA GLU A 85 -0.43 9.11 -26.48
C GLU A 85 -1.77 8.69 -27.10
N ALA A 86 -2.27 7.50 -26.76
CA ALA A 86 -3.58 7.03 -27.19
C ALA A 86 -4.72 7.92 -26.66
N VAL A 87 -4.69 8.29 -25.37
CA VAL A 87 -5.67 9.23 -24.78
C VAL A 87 -5.58 10.61 -25.43
N GLN A 88 -4.37 11.12 -25.70
CA GLN A 88 -4.19 12.42 -26.36
C GLN A 88 -4.62 12.43 -27.82
N ALA A 89 -4.39 11.34 -28.56
CA ALA A 89 -4.89 11.18 -29.92
C ALA A 89 -6.42 11.20 -29.91
N TYR A 90 -7.02 10.56 -28.90
CA TYR A 90 -8.45 10.47 -28.74
C TYR A 90 -9.15 11.79 -28.42
N LEU A 91 -8.57 12.61 -27.53
CA LEU A 91 -9.09 13.95 -27.19
C LEU A 91 -9.15 14.92 -28.38
N ARG A 92 -8.43 14.63 -29.47
CA ARG A 92 -8.38 15.45 -30.69
C ARG A 92 -9.40 15.03 -31.76
N CYS A 93 -10.14 13.94 -31.55
CA CYS A 93 -11.21 13.53 -32.46
C CYS A 93 -12.53 14.22 -32.07
N GLU A 94 -13.05 15.12 -32.91
CA GLU A 94 -14.35 15.78 -32.69
C GLU A 94 -15.52 14.77 -32.59
N ASP A 95 -15.47 13.69 -33.37
CA ASP A 95 -16.48 12.62 -33.36
C ASP A 95 -16.65 11.94 -31.98
N PHE A 96 -15.63 12.01 -31.09
CA PHE A 96 -15.75 11.50 -29.72
C PHE A 96 -16.66 12.35 -28.84
N ARG A 97 -16.51 13.68 -28.87
CA ARG A 97 -17.36 14.59 -28.08
C ARG A 97 -18.83 14.49 -28.48
N MET A 98 -19.10 14.01 -29.69
CA MET A 98 -20.45 13.84 -30.24
C MET A 98 -20.95 12.39 -30.21
N SER A 99 -20.13 11.40 -29.83
CA SER A 99 -20.56 10.01 -29.73
C SER A 99 -21.52 9.84 -28.56
N THR A 100 -22.71 9.32 -28.82
CA THR A 100 -23.73 9.02 -27.80
C THR A 100 -23.62 7.59 -27.25
N ASN A 101 -22.56 6.83 -27.59
CA ASN A 101 -22.40 5.46 -27.15
C ASN A 101 -21.90 5.39 -25.70
N ALA A 102 -22.83 5.27 -24.75
CA ALA A 102 -22.54 5.23 -23.31
C ALA A 102 -21.59 4.10 -22.91
N LYS A 103 -21.72 2.90 -23.48
CA LYS A 103 -20.83 1.76 -23.18
C LYS A 103 -19.39 2.05 -23.55
N PHE A 104 -19.18 2.69 -24.70
CA PHE A 104 -17.85 3.09 -25.11
C PHE A 104 -17.25 4.12 -24.13
N HIS A 105 -18.02 5.14 -23.75
CA HIS A 105 -17.58 6.16 -22.80
C HIS A 105 -17.25 5.58 -21.43
N LEU A 106 -18.03 4.60 -20.97
CA LEU A 106 -17.76 3.84 -19.75
C LEU A 106 -16.42 3.11 -19.83
N ASP A 107 -16.18 2.35 -20.91
CA ASP A 107 -14.95 1.58 -21.09
C ASP A 107 -13.72 2.49 -21.20
N PHE A 108 -13.85 3.58 -21.96
CA PHE A 108 -12.80 4.58 -22.12
C PHE A 108 -12.49 5.27 -20.80
N GLY A 109 -13.51 5.74 -20.08
CA GLY A 109 -13.35 6.35 -18.75
C GLY A 109 -12.71 5.41 -17.75
N THR A 110 -13.15 4.14 -17.72
CA THR A 110 -12.60 3.09 -16.86
C THR A 110 -11.13 2.79 -17.18
N ALA A 111 -10.75 2.79 -18.46
CA ALA A 111 -9.35 2.59 -18.84
C ALA A 111 -8.48 3.82 -18.55
N CYS A 112 -9.02 5.03 -18.70
CA CYS A 112 -8.28 6.28 -18.51
C CYS A 112 -8.04 6.63 -17.03
N LYS A 113 -8.92 6.21 -16.11
CA LYS A 113 -8.81 6.56 -14.68
C LYS A 113 -7.51 6.04 -14.03
N GLU A 114 -6.95 4.96 -14.57
CA GLU A 114 -5.67 4.36 -14.18
C GLU A 114 -4.46 5.30 -14.39
N TYR A 115 -4.64 6.37 -15.17
CA TYR A 115 -3.62 7.36 -15.48
C TYR A 115 -3.93 8.68 -14.75
N PRO A 116 -3.19 9.05 -13.69
CA PRO A 116 -3.50 10.22 -12.86
C PRO A 116 -3.68 11.54 -13.63
N GLU A 117 -2.88 11.76 -14.66
CA GLU A 117 -2.93 12.94 -15.56
C GLU A 117 -4.15 12.98 -16.49
N HIS A 118 -4.89 11.87 -16.62
CA HIS A 118 -6.06 11.75 -17.49
C HIS A 118 -7.35 11.53 -16.69
N ARG A 119 -7.32 11.66 -15.36
CA ARG A 119 -8.50 11.49 -14.50
C ARG A 119 -9.62 12.50 -14.79
N ASP A 120 -9.30 13.73 -15.18
CA ASP A 120 -10.33 14.70 -15.60
C ASP A 120 -11.05 14.28 -16.88
N VAL A 121 -10.30 13.69 -17.82
CA VAL A 121 -10.82 13.17 -19.09
C VAL A 121 -11.66 11.91 -18.83
N ALA A 122 -11.20 11.04 -17.95
CA ALA A 122 -11.96 9.89 -17.49
C ALA A 122 -13.29 10.32 -16.85
N MET A 123 -13.27 11.34 -15.99
CA MET A 123 -14.46 11.88 -15.33
C MET A 123 -15.49 12.40 -16.34
N GLN A 124 -15.05 13.11 -17.39
CA GLN A 124 -15.94 13.60 -18.45
C GLN A 124 -16.61 12.45 -19.22
N ALA A 125 -15.84 11.43 -19.61
CA ALA A 125 -16.38 10.27 -20.29
C ALA A 125 -17.37 9.51 -19.40
N LEU A 126 -17.05 9.33 -18.11
CA LEU A 126 -17.95 8.66 -17.17
C LEU A 126 -19.21 9.48 -16.91
N GLU A 127 -19.17 10.81 -16.94
CA GLU A 127 -20.38 11.63 -16.84
C GLU A 127 -21.32 11.37 -18.02
N ILE A 128 -20.81 11.36 -19.27
CA ILE A 128 -21.60 11.02 -20.46
C ILE A 128 -22.17 9.60 -20.35
N ALA A 129 -21.37 8.63 -19.91
CA ALA A 129 -21.84 7.26 -19.71
C ALA A 129 -22.94 7.17 -18.63
N SER A 130 -22.93 8.06 -17.64
CA SER A 130 -23.91 8.04 -16.54
C SER A 130 -25.29 8.56 -16.91
N GLU A 131 -25.45 9.20 -18.08
CA GLU A 131 -26.75 9.63 -18.61
C GLU A 131 -27.59 8.45 -19.12
N ASP A 132 -26.94 7.33 -19.43
CA ASP A 132 -27.59 6.07 -19.82
C ASP A 132 -27.90 5.23 -18.57
N SER A 133 -29.17 4.84 -18.42
CA SER A 133 -29.65 4.12 -17.22
C SER A 133 -28.95 2.78 -17.00
N ASP A 134 -28.56 2.09 -18.07
CA ASP A 134 -27.94 0.75 -17.98
C ASP A 134 -26.47 0.86 -17.56
N MET A 135 -25.82 1.98 -17.90
CA MET A 135 -24.41 2.22 -17.59
C MET A 135 -24.21 3.06 -16.31
N GLU A 136 -25.26 3.70 -15.79
CA GLU A 136 -25.21 4.63 -14.66
C GLU A 136 -24.45 4.06 -13.45
N ALA A 137 -24.77 2.84 -13.02
CA ALA A 137 -24.13 2.23 -11.86
C ALA A 137 -22.61 2.10 -12.03
N ALA A 138 -22.16 1.55 -13.17
CA ALA A 138 -20.75 1.36 -13.47
C ALA A 138 -20.02 2.69 -13.70
N ALA A 139 -20.68 3.66 -14.32
CA ALA A 139 -20.14 4.99 -14.53
C ALA A 139 -19.92 5.72 -13.20
N ARG A 140 -20.94 5.73 -12.32
CA ARG A 140 -20.86 6.30 -10.96
C ARG A 140 -19.77 5.65 -10.12
N HIS A 141 -19.60 4.32 -10.22
CA HIS A 141 -18.50 3.60 -9.59
C HIS A 141 -17.13 4.13 -10.08
N GLY A 142 -16.95 4.25 -11.40
CA GLY A 142 -15.71 4.79 -11.96
C GLY A 142 -15.43 6.24 -11.53
N GLN A 143 -16.47 7.07 -11.41
CA GLN A 143 -16.35 8.44 -10.90
C GLN A 143 -15.92 8.44 -9.43
N ALA A 144 -16.49 7.54 -8.63
CA ALA A 144 -16.17 7.37 -7.22
C ALA A 144 -14.70 6.99 -7.02
N ASP A 145 -14.17 6.05 -7.82
CA ASP A 145 -12.75 5.67 -7.78
C ASP A 145 -11.84 6.87 -8.01
N ILE A 146 -12.18 7.74 -8.98
CA ILE A 146 -11.39 8.95 -9.26
C ILE A 146 -11.43 9.91 -8.07
N GLN A 147 -12.57 10.09 -7.42
CA GLN A 147 -12.68 10.95 -6.24
C GLN A 147 -11.96 10.37 -5.03
N TYR A 148 -12.03 9.05 -4.84
CA TYR A 148 -11.29 8.33 -3.81
C TYR A 148 -9.78 8.53 -3.98
N ASP A 149 -9.29 8.37 -5.21
CA ASP A 149 -7.89 8.62 -5.58
C ASP A 149 -7.44 10.07 -5.42
N ARG A 150 -8.39 11.02 -5.37
CA ARG A 150 -8.16 12.44 -5.06
C ARG A 150 -8.24 12.73 -3.56
N HIS A 151 -8.43 11.71 -2.73
CA HIS A 151 -8.68 11.81 -1.29
C HIS A 151 -9.96 12.60 -0.95
N GLN A 152 -10.92 12.69 -1.88
CA GLN A 152 -12.23 13.31 -1.67
C GLN A 152 -13.23 12.26 -1.21
N TYR A 153 -13.00 11.72 -0.01
CA TYR A 153 -13.70 10.53 0.49
C TYR A 153 -15.22 10.71 0.62
N ASP A 154 -15.70 11.88 1.02
CA ASP A 154 -17.15 12.14 1.11
C ASP A 154 -17.83 12.16 -0.27
N ALA A 155 -17.15 12.73 -1.29
CA ALA A 155 -17.67 12.75 -2.65
C ALA A 155 -17.63 11.35 -3.28
N ALA A 156 -16.57 10.60 -3.03
CA ALA A 156 -16.43 9.22 -3.48
C ALA A 156 -17.52 8.32 -2.88
N GLU A 157 -17.75 8.43 -1.57
CA GLU A 157 -18.78 7.66 -0.87
C GLU A 157 -20.19 7.93 -1.44
N GLN A 158 -20.55 9.19 -1.69
CA GLN A 158 -21.85 9.52 -2.31
C GLN A 158 -22.00 8.89 -3.70
N LEU A 159 -20.94 8.86 -4.50
CA LEU A 159 -20.95 8.26 -5.83
C LEU A 159 -21.01 6.72 -5.76
N TYR A 160 -20.29 6.09 -4.83
CA TYR A 160 -20.42 4.66 -4.59
C TYR A 160 -21.81 4.28 -4.07
N ALA A 161 -22.40 5.09 -3.17
CA ALA A 161 -23.75 4.87 -2.68
C ALA A 161 -24.77 4.91 -3.83
N ARG A 162 -24.67 5.89 -4.73
CA ARG A 162 -25.51 5.92 -5.95
C ARG A 162 -25.28 4.73 -6.86
N ALA A 163 -24.03 4.30 -7.05
CA ALA A 163 -23.73 3.10 -7.84
C ALA A 163 -24.39 1.85 -7.24
N TYR A 164 -24.36 1.72 -5.91
CA TYR A 164 -24.98 0.62 -5.18
C TYR A 164 -26.51 0.69 -5.17
N GLU A 165 -27.11 1.88 -5.08
CA GLU A 165 -28.56 2.08 -5.20
C GLU A 165 -29.07 1.63 -6.58
N LYS A 166 -28.30 1.87 -7.63
CA LYS A 166 -28.63 1.50 -9.01
C LYS A 166 -28.39 0.03 -9.30
N ASP A 167 -27.34 -0.54 -8.73
CA ASP A 167 -27.03 -1.97 -8.80
C ASP A 167 -26.64 -2.51 -7.42
N PRO A 168 -27.62 -3.03 -6.65
CA PRO A 168 -27.35 -3.63 -5.34
C PRO A 168 -26.48 -4.90 -5.38
N SER A 169 -26.25 -5.48 -6.58
CA SER A 169 -25.32 -6.60 -6.74
C SER A 169 -23.85 -6.16 -6.88
N ASN A 170 -23.60 -4.86 -7.02
CA ASN A 170 -22.27 -4.29 -7.13
C ASN A 170 -21.56 -4.26 -5.76
N ALA A 171 -21.04 -5.41 -5.33
CA ALA A 171 -20.26 -5.55 -4.11
C ALA A 171 -19.01 -4.64 -4.07
N LEU A 172 -18.45 -4.30 -5.24
CA LEU A 172 -17.31 -3.39 -5.35
C LEU A 172 -17.69 -1.97 -4.91
N ALA A 173 -18.90 -1.48 -5.23
CA ALA A 173 -19.36 -0.18 -4.75
C ALA A 173 -19.48 -0.15 -3.21
N CYS A 174 -20.00 -1.23 -2.61
CA CYS A 174 -20.06 -1.38 -1.16
C CYS A 174 -18.66 -1.40 -0.51
N SER A 175 -17.72 -2.13 -1.12
CA SER A 175 -16.32 -2.11 -0.70
C SER A 175 -15.65 -0.74 -0.91
N GLY A 176 -16.07 0.03 -1.92
CA GLY A 176 -15.61 1.40 -2.17
C GLY A 176 -16.05 2.37 -1.07
N MET A 177 -17.32 2.30 -0.64
CA MET A 177 -17.80 3.03 0.55
C MET A 177 -16.99 2.64 1.79
N ALA A 178 -16.75 1.33 2.00
CA ALA A 178 -15.94 0.86 3.12
C ALA A 178 -14.50 1.39 3.09
N ASN A 179 -13.87 1.48 1.90
CA ASN A 179 -12.55 2.07 1.73
C ASN A 179 -12.54 3.56 2.12
N CYS A 180 -13.59 4.31 1.76
CA CYS A 180 -13.74 5.71 2.15
C CYS A 180 -13.81 5.84 3.68
N GLU A 181 -14.68 5.06 4.33
CA GLU A 181 -14.84 5.08 5.79
C GLU A 181 -13.56 4.64 6.51
N LYS A 182 -12.85 3.63 5.98
CA LYS A 182 -11.55 3.20 6.48
C LYS A 182 -10.54 4.35 6.46
N ASP A 183 -10.42 5.07 5.35
CA ASP A 183 -9.41 6.13 5.21
C ASP A 183 -9.78 7.41 5.99
N LYS A 184 -11.07 7.65 6.23
CA LYS A 184 -11.55 8.65 7.21
C LYS A 184 -11.27 8.23 8.66
N GLY A 185 -11.00 6.95 8.92
CA GLY A 185 -10.73 6.39 10.24
C GLY A 185 -11.97 5.82 10.96
N ASN A 186 -13.11 5.74 10.27
CA ASN A 186 -14.37 5.16 10.76
C ASN A 186 -14.36 3.64 10.59
N LEU A 187 -13.48 2.97 11.33
CA LEU A 187 -13.17 1.54 11.12
C LEU A 187 -14.35 0.60 11.37
N GLU A 188 -15.22 0.91 12.33
CA GLU A 188 -16.41 0.09 12.61
C GLU A 188 -17.40 0.10 11.45
N GLU A 189 -17.61 1.26 10.82
CA GLU A 189 -18.51 1.39 9.68
C GLU A 189 -17.90 0.74 8.43
N ALA A 190 -16.58 0.89 8.23
CA ALA A 190 -15.86 0.15 7.20
C ALA A 190 -16.05 -1.37 7.35
N ILE A 191 -15.97 -1.91 8.57
CA ILE A 191 -16.24 -3.34 8.82
C ILE A 191 -17.68 -3.72 8.47
N ARG A 192 -18.67 -2.88 8.80
CA ARG A 192 -20.08 -3.13 8.46
C ARG A 192 -20.25 -3.24 6.93
N LEU A 193 -19.71 -2.28 6.18
CA LEU A 193 -19.78 -2.23 4.73
C LEU A 193 -18.98 -3.36 4.05
N TYR A 194 -17.80 -3.73 4.56
CA TYR A 194 -17.07 -4.88 4.02
C TYR A 194 -17.79 -6.21 4.26
N LYS A 195 -18.49 -6.37 5.40
CA LYS A 195 -19.35 -7.55 5.63
C LYS A 195 -20.47 -7.63 4.61
N GLU A 196 -21.08 -6.49 4.31
CA GLU A 196 -22.13 -6.38 3.30
C GLU A 196 -21.59 -6.78 1.92
N ALA A 197 -20.45 -6.22 1.49
CA ALA A 197 -19.78 -6.62 0.24
C ALA A 197 -19.45 -8.13 0.19
N ALA A 198 -18.91 -8.68 1.28
CA ALA A 198 -18.62 -10.11 1.38
C ALA A 198 -19.88 -10.98 1.36
N SER A 199 -21.01 -10.49 1.86
CA SER A 199 -22.29 -11.22 1.80
C SER A 199 -22.89 -11.26 0.39
N VAL A 200 -22.68 -10.21 -0.41
CA VAL A 200 -23.12 -10.13 -1.81
C VAL A 200 -22.26 -11.03 -2.70
N SER A 201 -20.96 -11.17 -2.41
CA SER A 201 -20.02 -11.98 -3.20
C SER A 201 -19.08 -12.81 -2.30
N PRO A 202 -19.59 -13.90 -1.67
CA PRO A 202 -18.85 -14.64 -0.64
C PRO A 202 -17.60 -15.38 -1.13
N GLY A 203 -17.48 -15.64 -2.44
CA GLY A 203 -16.33 -16.30 -3.05
C GLY A 203 -15.25 -15.35 -3.56
N ASP A 204 -15.40 -14.03 -3.41
CA ASP A 204 -14.41 -13.07 -3.91
C ASP A 204 -13.28 -12.85 -2.87
N PRO A 205 -12.00 -13.19 -3.19
CA PRO A 205 -10.87 -12.97 -2.28
C PRO A 205 -10.69 -11.51 -1.86
N THR A 206 -11.14 -10.57 -2.70
CA THR A 206 -11.01 -9.13 -2.46
C THR A 206 -11.76 -8.72 -1.19
N PHE A 207 -13.00 -9.20 -1.03
CA PHE A 207 -13.83 -8.83 0.12
C PHE A 207 -13.41 -9.56 1.39
N ALA A 208 -13.00 -10.83 1.29
CA ALA A 208 -12.42 -11.56 2.41
C ALA A 208 -11.14 -10.88 2.93
N PHE A 209 -10.26 -10.46 2.03
CA PHE A 209 -9.04 -9.72 2.37
C PHE A 209 -9.38 -8.39 3.05
N ASN A 210 -10.24 -7.57 2.43
CA ASN A 210 -10.59 -6.24 2.95
C ASN A 210 -11.26 -6.32 4.33
N LEU A 211 -12.18 -7.26 4.53
CA LEU A 211 -12.85 -7.47 5.82
C LEU A 211 -11.85 -7.92 6.89
N ALA A 212 -10.98 -8.89 6.58
CA ALA A 212 -9.96 -9.36 7.52
C ALA A 212 -8.95 -8.26 7.87
N GLN A 213 -8.56 -7.43 6.91
CA GLN A 213 -7.69 -6.28 7.14
C GLN A 213 -8.37 -5.21 7.99
N ALA A 214 -9.66 -4.94 7.78
CA ALA A 214 -10.41 -4.02 8.63
C ALA A 214 -10.48 -4.52 10.08
N TYR A 215 -10.68 -5.82 10.27
CA TYR A 215 -10.59 -6.45 11.60
C TYR A 215 -9.18 -6.35 12.22
N GLU A 216 -8.12 -6.46 11.40
CA GLU A 216 -6.74 -6.22 11.86
C GLU A 216 -6.57 -4.79 12.41
N TYR A 217 -7.10 -3.78 11.70
CA TYR A 217 -6.98 -2.38 12.13
C TYR A 217 -7.65 -2.10 13.49
N VAL A 218 -8.75 -2.80 13.79
CA VAL A 218 -9.42 -2.74 15.10
C VAL A 218 -8.95 -3.80 16.10
N GLN A 219 -7.86 -4.51 15.78
CA GLN A 219 -7.23 -5.54 16.63
C GLN A 219 -8.14 -6.74 16.98
N LYS A 220 -9.18 -6.97 16.18
CA LYS A 220 -10.08 -8.14 16.30
C LYS A 220 -9.50 -9.33 15.54
N TYR A 221 -8.33 -9.80 15.99
CA TYR A 221 -7.56 -10.83 15.29
C TYR A 221 -8.33 -12.15 15.11
N GLU A 222 -9.13 -12.57 16.08
CA GLU A 222 -9.94 -13.79 15.97
C GLU A 222 -10.96 -13.68 14.82
N ALA A 223 -11.66 -12.55 14.71
CA ALA A 223 -12.60 -12.31 13.63
C ALA A 223 -11.90 -12.25 12.26
N ALA A 224 -10.72 -11.64 12.20
CA ALA A 224 -9.90 -11.60 10.98
C ALA A 224 -9.46 -13.01 10.55
N LEU A 225 -8.94 -13.82 11.49
CA LEU A 225 -8.51 -15.18 11.24
C LEU A 225 -9.67 -16.09 10.82
N ASN A 226 -10.82 -15.99 11.47
CA ASN A 226 -12.01 -16.76 11.09
C ASN A 226 -12.47 -16.40 9.68
N THR A 227 -12.50 -15.11 9.33
CA THR A 227 -12.86 -14.65 7.97
C THR A 227 -11.95 -15.28 6.91
N LEU A 228 -10.64 -15.29 7.14
CA LEU A 228 -9.67 -15.86 6.21
C LEU A 228 -9.73 -17.39 6.17
N GLN A 229 -9.95 -18.03 7.32
CA GLN A 229 -10.09 -19.48 7.42
C GLN A 229 -11.34 -19.97 6.68
N ASP A 230 -12.48 -19.30 6.88
CA ASP A 230 -13.74 -19.61 6.20
C ASP A 230 -13.59 -19.44 4.68
N PHE A 231 -12.98 -18.34 4.24
CA PHE A 231 -12.69 -18.13 2.82
C PHE A 231 -11.79 -19.24 2.26
N CYS A 232 -10.63 -19.50 2.87
CA CYS A 232 -9.69 -20.52 2.42
C CYS A 232 -10.29 -21.94 2.40
N ALA A 233 -11.28 -22.25 3.24
CA ALA A 233 -11.98 -23.53 3.23
C ALA A 233 -12.86 -23.73 1.99
N THR A 234 -13.24 -22.64 1.30
CA THR A 234 -14.06 -22.69 0.08
C THR A 234 -13.24 -22.73 -1.21
N VAL A 235 -11.97 -22.29 -1.15
CA VAL A 235 -11.08 -22.16 -2.31
C VAL A 235 -10.44 -23.50 -2.65
N LYS A 236 -10.51 -23.86 -3.94
CA LYS A 236 -9.80 -25.04 -4.45
C LYS A 236 -8.36 -24.68 -4.80
N GLU A 237 -7.43 -25.64 -4.67
CA GLU A 237 -6.02 -25.41 -5.00
C GLU A 237 -5.81 -24.94 -6.46
N SER A 238 -6.66 -25.38 -7.39
CA SER A 238 -6.66 -24.92 -8.79
C SER A 238 -6.99 -23.42 -8.98
N GLU A 239 -7.57 -22.77 -7.97
CA GLU A 239 -7.99 -21.36 -8.00
C GLU A 239 -6.90 -20.41 -7.49
N LEU A 240 -5.77 -20.93 -6.97
CA LEU A 240 -4.61 -20.18 -6.47
C LEU A 240 -3.76 -19.57 -7.60
N THR A 241 -4.40 -18.82 -8.49
CA THR A 241 -3.81 -18.28 -9.72
C THR A 241 -3.85 -16.77 -9.80
N THR A 242 -4.55 -16.10 -8.88
CA THR A 242 -4.72 -14.64 -8.92
C THR A 242 -3.92 -13.93 -7.83
N ILE A 243 -3.66 -12.65 -8.07
CA ILE A 243 -3.08 -11.70 -7.13
C ILE A 243 -3.92 -11.61 -5.84
N ASN A 244 -5.24 -11.50 -5.93
CA ASN A 244 -6.07 -11.30 -4.74
C ASN A 244 -6.08 -12.53 -3.83
N HIS A 245 -6.13 -13.73 -4.42
CA HIS A 245 -5.93 -14.96 -3.66
C HIS A 245 -4.57 -14.95 -2.96
N PHE A 246 -3.48 -14.59 -3.64
CA PHE A 246 -2.17 -14.52 -2.99
C PHE A 246 -2.15 -13.55 -1.80
N ALA A 247 -2.76 -12.36 -1.96
CA ALA A 247 -2.85 -11.37 -0.89
C ALA A 247 -3.58 -11.89 0.35
N VAL A 248 -4.65 -12.69 0.19
CA VAL A 248 -5.35 -13.39 1.29
C VAL A 248 -4.40 -14.29 2.08
N TYR A 249 -3.65 -15.17 1.41
CA TYR A 249 -2.73 -16.11 2.10
C TYR A 249 -1.59 -15.37 2.81
N ILE A 250 -1.10 -14.28 2.22
CA ILE A 250 -0.06 -13.44 2.82
C ILE A 250 -0.58 -12.72 4.08
N LEU A 251 -1.78 -12.15 4.03
CA LEU A 251 -2.42 -11.57 5.21
C LEU A 251 -2.70 -12.64 6.27
N PHE A 252 -3.15 -13.83 5.86
CA PHE A 252 -3.42 -14.92 6.79
C PHE A 252 -2.16 -15.34 7.54
N ALA A 253 -1.04 -15.52 6.82
CA ALA A 253 0.23 -15.84 7.44
C ALA A 253 0.68 -14.74 8.42
N LYS A 254 0.58 -13.46 8.01
CA LYS A 254 0.88 -12.32 8.89
C LYS A 254 0.05 -12.39 10.19
N LEU A 255 -1.27 -12.57 10.09
CA LEU A 255 -2.17 -12.57 11.24
C LEU A 255 -1.99 -13.79 12.15
N VAL A 256 -1.70 -14.97 11.60
CA VAL A 256 -1.40 -16.18 12.38
C VAL A 256 -0.23 -15.93 13.33
N PHE A 257 0.81 -15.23 12.85
CA PHE A 257 1.95 -14.83 13.67
C PHE A 257 1.59 -13.71 14.66
N VAL A 258 0.99 -12.60 14.18
CA VAL A 258 0.71 -11.40 14.99
C VAL A 258 -0.31 -11.67 16.10
N ALA A 259 -1.26 -12.58 15.88
CA ALA A 259 -2.26 -12.96 16.87
C ALA A 259 -1.72 -13.96 17.91
N GLY A 260 -0.56 -14.58 17.67
CA GLY A 260 0.04 -15.54 18.60
C GLY A 260 -0.78 -16.80 18.77
N GLN A 261 -1.43 -17.27 17.70
CA GLN A 261 -2.27 -18.46 17.73
C GLN A 261 -1.49 -19.68 18.26
N PRO A 262 -2.11 -20.56 19.05
CA PRO A 262 -1.51 -21.86 19.34
C PRO A 262 -1.14 -22.56 18.03
N PHE A 263 0.04 -23.19 17.98
CA PHE A 263 0.54 -23.91 16.80
C PHE A 263 0.68 -23.02 15.55
N TRP A 264 0.96 -21.72 15.73
CA TRP A 264 1.12 -20.81 14.60
C TRP A 264 2.28 -21.22 13.69
N GLN A 265 3.31 -21.92 14.20
CA GLN A 265 4.42 -22.42 13.38
C GLN A 265 3.93 -23.44 12.35
N GLU A 266 3.15 -24.43 12.79
CA GLU A 266 2.57 -25.48 11.96
C GLU A 266 1.60 -24.87 10.92
N LYS A 267 0.74 -23.95 11.37
CA LYS A 267 -0.16 -23.21 10.48
C LYS A 267 0.62 -22.38 9.44
N LEU A 268 1.69 -21.71 9.84
CA LEU A 268 2.53 -20.95 8.92
C LEU A 268 3.25 -21.84 7.90
N VAL A 269 3.76 -23.00 8.30
CA VAL A 269 4.36 -23.96 7.36
C VAL A 269 3.35 -24.40 6.31
N LEU A 270 2.10 -24.68 6.71
CA LEU A 270 1.03 -25.00 5.78
C LEU A 270 0.72 -23.84 4.83
N LEU A 271 0.58 -22.62 5.35
CA LEU A 271 0.34 -21.42 4.54
C LEU A 271 1.50 -21.13 3.58
N LEU A 272 2.74 -21.31 4.02
CA LEU A 272 3.94 -21.18 3.19
C LEU A 272 3.93 -22.17 2.03
N SER A 273 3.51 -23.42 2.28
CA SER A 273 3.34 -24.41 1.22
C SER A 273 2.31 -23.95 0.19
N GLN A 274 1.17 -23.40 0.62
CA GLN A 274 0.13 -22.89 -0.28
C GLN A 274 0.62 -21.68 -1.08
N ILE A 275 1.34 -20.75 -0.44
CA ILE A 275 1.96 -19.57 -1.07
C ILE A 275 2.96 -20.00 -2.17
N ASN A 276 3.68 -21.10 -1.97
CA ASN A 276 4.61 -21.62 -2.97
C ASN A 276 3.92 -22.16 -4.23
N ASN A 277 2.66 -22.60 -4.12
CA ASN A 277 1.89 -23.16 -5.24
C ASN A 277 1.39 -22.10 -6.23
N PHE A 278 1.46 -20.80 -5.88
CA PHE A 278 1.08 -19.73 -6.80
C PHE A 278 2.06 -19.62 -7.99
N PRO A 279 1.59 -19.20 -9.18
CA PRO A 279 2.47 -18.92 -10.31
C PRO A 279 3.48 -17.80 -10.00
N ASP A 280 4.72 -17.92 -10.46
CA ASP A 280 5.76 -16.92 -10.15
C ASP A 280 5.45 -15.51 -10.67
N VAL A 281 4.68 -15.40 -11.76
CA VAL A 281 4.20 -14.10 -12.27
C VAL A 281 3.32 -13.38 -11.24
N VAL A 282 2.49 -14.12 -10.50
CA VAL A 282 1.63 -13.59 -9.44
C VAL A 282 2.47 -13.15 -8.25
N LYS A 283 3.42 -14.00 -7.83
CA LYS A 283 4.34 -13.68 -6.73
C LYS A 283 5.11 -12.39 -7.04
N ARG A 284 5.65 -12.26 -8.25
CA ARG A 284 6.39 -11.06 -8.69
C ARG A 284 5.50 -9.81 -8.78
N ALA A 285 4.26 -9.96 -9.26
CA ALA A 285 3.35 -8.83 -9.38
C ALA A 285 3.03 -8.18 -8.02
N LEU A 286 2.90 -8.98 -6.95
CA LEU A 286 2.56 -8.46 -5.62
C LEU A 286 3.75 -8.05 -4.75
N GLN A 287 4.93 -8.61 -5.02
CA GLN A 287 6.17 -8.31 -4.30
C GLN A 287 6.50 -6.81 -4.27
N GLY A 288 6.09 -6.06 -5.29
CA GLY A 288 6.29 -4.61 -5.37
C GLY A 288 5.11 -3.74 -4.90
N LEU A 289 3.95 -4.32 -4.58
CA LEU A 289 2.68 -3.58 -4.48
C LEU A 289 2.04 -3.58 -3.09
N THR A 290 2.39 -4.50 -2.18
CA THR A 290 1.67 -4.59 -0.90
C THR A 290 2.60 -4.58 0.31
N THR A 291 2.29 -3.72 1.28
CA THR A 291 2.95 -3.71 2.60
C THR A 291 2.91 -5.09 3.25
N HIS A 292 1.83 -5.84 3.06
CA HIS A 292 1.60 -7.16 3.64
C HIS A 292 2.65 -8.19 3.21
N TRP A 293 3.12 -8.11 1.96
CA TRP A 293 4.22 -8.94 1.48
C TRP A 293 5.51 -8.69 2.27
N ALA A 294 5.87 -7.42 2.53
CA ALA A 294 7.08 -7.09 3.30
C ALA A 294 7.00 -7.67 4.72
N TYR A 295 5.83 -7.58 5.35
CA TYR A 295 5.58 -8.15 6.68
C TYR A 295 5.67 -9.67 6.69
N PHE A 296 5.02 -10.34 5.74
CA PHE A 296 5.11 -11.78 5.60
C PHE A 296 6.54 -12.25 5.33
N PHE A 297 7.26 -11.57 4.43
CA PHE A 297 8.64 -11.90 4.11
C PHE A 297 9.53 -11.75 5.35
N PHE A 298 9.34 -10.66 6.10
CA PHE A 298 10.02 -10.45 7.37
C PHE A 298 9.73 -11.58 8.36
N ILE A 299 8.46 -11.93 8.60
CA ILE A 299 8.07 -13.03 9.49
C ILE A 299 8.70 -14.35 9.04
N SER A 300 8.66 -14.64 7.74
CA SER A 300 9.24 -15.85 7.16
C SER A 300 10.76 -15.91 7.39
N LYS A 301 11.47 -14.79 7.21
CA LYS A 301 12.91 -14.69 7.51
C LYS A 301 13.19 -14.79 9.00
N LEU A 302 12.35 -14.21 9.85
CA LEU A 302 12.47 -14.27 11.30
C LEU A 302 12.36 -15.72 11.79
N MET A 303 11.43 -16.50 11.23
CA MET A 303 11.29 -17.93 11.53
C MET A 303 12.52 -18.76 11.13
N LEU A 304 13.21 -18.37 10.06
CA LEU A 304 14.42 -19.05 9.57
C LEU A 304 15.71 -18.60 10.30
N SER A 305 15.65 -17.53 11.09
CA SER A 305 16.80 -17.04 11.87
C SER A 305 17.06 -17.89 13.12
N MET A 306 18.25 -17.74 13.72
CA MET A 306 18.84 -18.63 14.75
C MET A 306 17.83 -19.09 15.83
N GLU A 307 17.64 -20.42 15.92
CA GLU A 307 16.70 -21.17 16.77
C GLU A 307 15.21 -20.79 16.55
N ASN A 308 14.47 -21.68 15.86
CA ASN A 308 13.04 -21.58 15.54
C ASN A 308 12.25 -20.71 16.52
N CYS A 309 11.67 -19.59 16.04
CA CYS A 309 10.86 -18.66 16.82
C CYS A 309 9.73 -19.41 17.54
N PRO A 310 9.84 -19.74 18.85
CA PRO A 310 8.93 -20.69 19.48
C PRO A 310 7.53 -20.12 19.60
N PRO A 311 6.49 -20.97 19.70
CA PRO A 311 5.16 -20.49 20.01
C PRO A 311 5.17 -19.69 21.32
N PRO A 312 4.27 -18.71 21.49
CA PRO A 312 4.20 -17.94 22.72
C PRO A 312 4.02 -18.84 23.93
N GLU A 313 5.08 -18.98 24.72
CA GLU A 313 5.05 -19.74 25.95
C GLU A 313 4.70 -18.76 27.09
N THR A 314 3.39 -18.57 27.28
CA THR A 314 2.82 -17.56 28.18
C THR A 314 2.74 -18.01 29.64
N THR A 315 2.85 -19.31 29.90
CA THR A 315 2.77 -19.89 31.25
C THR A 315 3.82 -19.28 32.17
N GLY A 316 3.39 -18.74 33.31
CA GLY A 316 4.27 -18.12 34.31
C GLY A 316 4.94 -16.81 33.86
N CYS A 317 4.58 -16.26 32.70
CA CYS A 317 5.14 -15.03 32.15
C CYS A 317 4.07 -13.94 32.03
N LYS A 318 4.42 -12.70 32.37
CA LYS A 318 3.53 -11.54 32.15
C LYS A 318 3.69 -11.00 30.72
N PRO A 319 2.63 -10.50 30.07
CA PRO A 319 2.79 -9.83 28.80
C PRO A 319 3.57 -8.52 28.97
N LEU A 320 4.51 -8.28 28.07
CA LEU A 320 5.08 -6.96 27.80
C LEU A 320 4.63 -6.53 26.41
N PHE A 321 3.78 -5.50 26.33
CA PHE A 321 3.25 -5.04 25.05
C PHE A 321 4.26 -4.13 24.35
N LEU A 322 4.64 -4.50 23.13
CA LEU A 322 5.43 -3.68 22.22
C LEU A 322 4.49 -3.12 21.15
N VAL A 323 4.20 -1.83 21.22
CA VAL A 323 3.28 -1.12 20.32
C VAL A 323 4.08 -0.37 19.27
N GLY A 324 3.71 -0.47 17.99
CA GLY A 324 4.47 0.17 16.92
C GLY A 324 4.32 -0.49 15.56
N ASP A 325 5.21 -0.12 14.63
CA ASP A 325 5.29 -0.70 13.28
C ASP A 325 6.05 -2.04 13.26
N SER A 326 6.65 -2.45 12.12
CA SER A 326 7.20 -3.78 11.88
C SER A 326 8.22 -4.24 12.93
N HIS A 327 9.02 -3.35 13.49
CA HIS A 327 10.06 -3.70 14.47
C HIS A 327 9.52 -4.29 15.79
N VAL A 328 8.23 -4.18 16.08
CA VAL A 328 7.63 -4.92 17.22
C VAL A 328 7.71 -6.44 17.01
N LEU A 329 7.81 -6.91 15.77
CA LEU A 329 7.86 -8.33 15.43
C LEU A 329 9.24 -8.95 15.68
N SER A 330 10.33 -8.17 15.67
CA SER A 330 11.70 -8.68 15.91
C SER A 330 11.83 -9.42 17.24
N GLY A 331 11.12 -8.95 18.28
CA GLY A 331 11.09 -9.58 19.60
C GLY A 331 9.83 -10.40 19.88
N ALA A 332 8.85 -10.43 18.97
CA ALA A 332 7.52 -11.01 19.22
C ALA A 332 7.60 -12.43 19.76
N TRP A 333 6.79 -12.71 20.79
CA TRP A 333 6.69 -14.02 21.46
C TRP A 333 7.98 -14.50 22.13
N GLY A 334 9.03 -13.68 22.13
CA GLY A 334 10.26 -13.92 22.87
C GLY A 334 10.08 -13.66 24.37
N ARG A 335 10.94 -14.30 25.16
CA ARG A 335 10.99 -14.13 26.61
C ARG A 335 12.12 -13.21 27.00
N ILE A 336 11.85 -12.33 27.96
CA ILE A 336 12.85 -11.51 28.64
C ILE A 336 12.57 -11.48 30.14
N LYS A 337 13.59 -11.27 30.95
CA LYS A 337 13.50 -11.13 32.40
C LYS A 337 13.72 -9.68 32.80
N LEU A 338 12.65 -9.03 33.26
CA LEU A 338 12.71 -7.67 33.79
C LEU A 338 12.68 -7.72 35.31
N LYS A 339 13.72 -7.18 35.95
CA LYS A 339 13.98 -7.31 37.39
C LYS A 339 13.98 -8.79 37.80
N LYS A 340 12.93 -9.24 38.49
CA LYS A 340 12.75 -10.65 38.93
C LYS A 340 11.61 -11.37 38.20
N THR A 341 10.94 -10.70 37.27
CA THR A 341 9.72 -11.20 36.63
C THR A 341 9.98 -11.54 35.18
N SER A 342 9.58 -12.75 34.78
CA SER A 342 9.62 -13.18 33.38
C SER A 342 8.47 -12.56 32.61
N HIS A 343 8.79 -12.01 31.44
CA HIS A 343 7.84 -11.44 30.51
C HIS A 343 7.96 -12.10 29.15
N TYR A 344 6.83 -12.21 28.45
CA TYR A 344 6.82 -12.52 27.03
C TYR A 344 6.43 -11.26 26.25
N ILE A 345 7.04 -11.05 25.09
CA ILE A 345 6.77 -9.89 24.24
C ILE A 345 5.48 -10.15 23.45
N PHE A 346 4.48 -9.31 23.68
CA PHE A 346 3.25 -9.30 22.91
C PHE A 346 3.34 -8.18 21.85
N PRO A 347 3.39 -8.50 20.54
CA PRO A 347 3.40 -7.48 19.50
C PRO A 347 2.02 -6.85 19.36
N LYS A 348 1.99 -5.52 19.33
CA LYS A 348 0.81 -4.69 19.11
C LYS A 348 1.08 -3.85 17.86
N LEU A 349 0.82 -4.50 16.71
CA LEU A 349 1.23 -4.00 15.40
C LEU A 349 0.28 -2.90 14.89
N VAL A 350 0.89 -1.81 14.40
CA VAL A 350 0.25 -0.70 13.71
C VAL A 350 0.94 -0.52 12.37
N THR A 351 0.37 -1.11 11.32
CA THR A 351 1.02 -1.23 10.00
C THR A 351 1.17 0.14 9.33
N GLY A 352 2.40 0.51 8.94
CA GLY A 352 2.76 1.75 8.27
C GLY A 352 2.94 2.95 9.20
N LEU A 353 3.03 2.76 10.51
CA LEU A 353 3.06 3.87 11.47
C LEU A 353 4.35 4.69 11.37
N LYS A 354 4.19 5.98 11.03
CA LYS A 354 5.25 6.99 11.03
C LYS A 354 5.06 7.98 12.17
N ALA A 355 6.14 8.46 12.76
CA ALA A 355 6.09 9.50 13.79
C ALA A 355 5.44 10.77 13.23
N TRP A 356 5.69 11.11 11.95
CA TRP A 356 5.06 12.22 11.26
C TRP A 356 3.53 12.12 11.10
N HIS A 357 2.95 10.91 11.10
CA HIS A 357 1.49 10.73 11.04
C HIS A 357 0.79 11.24 12.30
N LEU A 358 1.50 11.34 13.43
CA LEU A 358 0.94 11.70 14.74
C LEU A 358 0.73 13.21 14.93
N ARG A 359 0.94 14.02 13.88
CA ARG A 359 0.76 15.48 13.95
C ARG A 359 -0.72 15.86 14.03
N GLU A 360 -0.99 17.00 14.65
CA GLU A 360 -2.34 17.53 14.81
C GLU A 360 -2.97 17.94 13.46
N GLY A 361 -4.30 17.96 13.42
CA GLY A 361 -5.08 18.46 12.28
C GLY A 361 -5.12 17.55 11.06
N HIS A 362 -4.69 16.29 11.17
CA HIS A 362 -4.71 15.33 10.07
C HIS A 362 -5.32 14.00 10.52
N GLN A 363 -6.06 13.37 9.61
CA GLN A 363 -6.60 12.02 9.80
C GLN A 363 -5.75 11.04 8.99
N PHE A 364 -5.14 10.10 9.68
CA PHE A 364 -4.42 8.99 9.06
C PHE A 364 -5.00 7.69 9.58
N LEU A 365 -5.24 6.74 8.69
CA LEU A 365 -5.61 5.37 9.05
C LEU A 365 -4.68 4.77 10.11
N THR A 366 -3.37 5.03 10.03
CA THR A 366 -2.40 4.53 11.01
C THR A 366 -2.61 5.10 12.42
N VAL A 367 -3.14 6.33 12.52
CA VAL A 367 -3.46 6.96 13.81
C VAL A 367 -4.74 6.33 14.39
N ALA A 368 -5.76 6.11 13.56
CA ALA A 368 -6.96 5.38 13.96
C ALA A 368 -6.61 3.95 14.44
N ASN A 369 -5.79 3.22 13.69
CA ASN A 369 -5.29 1.90 14.06
C ASN A 369 -4.45 1.94 15.35
N LEU A 370 -3.59 2.95 15.56
CA LEU A 370 -2.88 3.13 16.83
C LEU A 370 -3.85 3.33 18.00
N HIS A 371 -4.92 4.10 17.81
CA HIS A 371 -5.93 4.28 18.84
C HIS A 371 -6.65 2.97 19.19
N GLU A 372 -7.04 2.18 18.20
CA GLU A 372 -7.62 0.84 18.43
C GLU A 372 -6.62 -0.10 19.11
N CYS A 373 -5.35 -0.02 18.72
CA CYS A 373 -4.25 -0.73 19.37
C CYS A 373 -4.18 -0.42 20.87
N MET A 374 -4.19 0.86 21.22
CA MET A 374 -4.17 1.31 22.62
C MET A 374 -5.46 0.94 23.37
N LYS A 375 -6.64 1.01 22.73
CA LYS A 375 -7.92 0.56 23.32
C LYS A 375 -7.94 -0.95 23.59
N SER A 376 -7.27 -1.74 22.75
CA SER A 376 -7.20 -3.20 22.87
C SER A 376 -6.23 -3.70 23.94
N LEU A 377 -5.53 -2.81 24.65
CA LEU A 377 -4.67 -3.19 25.76
C LEU A 377 -5.53 -3.62 26.97
N PRO A 378 -5.15 -4.70 27.68
CA PRO A 378 -5.80 -5.07 28.93
C PRO A 378 -5.78 -3.94 29.97
N ALA A 379 -6.80 -3.84 30.82
CA ALA A 379 -6.92 -2.76 31.81
C ALA A 379 -5.77 -2.71 32.84
N ASP A 380 -5.10 -3.84 33.06
CA ASP A 380 -3.94 -4.01 33.92
C ASP A 380 -2.60 -3.76 33.20
N ALA A 381 -2.60 -3.50 31.88
CA ALA A 381 -1.42 -3.09 31.13
C ALA A 381 -1.01 -1.65 31.50
N LYS A 382 -0.22 -1.50 32.57
CA LYS A 382 0.24 -0.19 33.07
C LYS A 382 1.50 0.34 32.39
N GLU A 383 2.26 -0.53 31.73
CA GLU A 383 3.51 -0.20 31.06
C GLU A 383 3.56 -0.84 29.68
N ILE A 384 3.99 -0.06 28.68
CA ILE A 384 4.22 -0.54 27.31
C ILE A 384 5.56 -0.02 26.78
N VAL A 385 6.10 -0.72 25.78
CA VAL A 385 7.20 -0.21 24.96
C VAL A 385 6.62 0.28 23.65
N PHE A 386 6.97 1.51 23.25
CA PHE A 386 6.52 2.13 22.03
C PHE A 386 7.69 2.30 21.04
N VAL A 387 7.49 1.84 19.81
CA VAL A 387 8.50 1.83 18.75
C VAL A 387 7.93 2.51 17.51
N CYS A 388 8.53 3.63 17.11
CA CYS A 388 8.11 4.36 15.91
C CYS A 388 9.27 5.25 15.42
N GLY A 389 9.29 5.57 14.13
CA GLY A 389 10.29 6.46 13.54
C GLY A 389 11.22 5.79 12.54
N GLU A 390 11.24 4.46 12.41
CA GLU A 390 12.11 3.79 11.43
C GLU A 390 11.80 4.23 10.00
N ILE A 391 10.53 4.23 9.61
CA ILE A 391 10.14 4.63 8.26
C ILE A 391 10.42 6.12 8.02
N ASP A 392 10.25 6.96 9.06
CA ASP A 392 10.65 8.37 9.03
C ASP A 392 12.15 8.50 8.74
N CYS A 393 13.01 7.76 9.44
CA CYS A 393 14.46 7.79 9.23
C CYS A 393 14.90 7.17 7.89
N ARG A 394 14.20 6.15 7.40
CA ARG A 394 14.56 5.42 6.17
C ARG A 394 14.20 6.17 4.90
N GLU A 395 13.04 6.83 4.86
CA GLU A 395 12.53 7.48 3.65
C GLU A 395 11.82 8.82 3.89
N GLY A 396 11.20 9.02 5.05
CA GLY A 396 10.40 10.21 5.33
C GLY A 396 11.24 11.49 5.43
N ILE A 397 12.12 11.54 6.42
CA ILE A 397 12.97 12.69 6.77
C ILE A 397 13.98 12.96 5.65
N PRO A 398 14.80 11.98 5.17
CA PRO A 398 15.70 12.23 4.05
C PRO A 398 14.96 12.72 2.80
N GLY A 399 13.81 12.11 2.49
CA GLY A 399 12.98 12.49 1.35
C GLY A 399 12.43 13.92 1.46
N ALA A 400 12.06 14.36 2.65
CA ALA A 400 11.57 15.72 2.89
C ALA A 400 12.68 16.77 2.73
N VAL A 401 13.90 16.48 3.20
CA VAL A 401 15.08 17.34 3.02
C VAL A 401 15.46 17.43 1.55
N MET A 402 15.51 16.30 0.82
CA MET A 402 15.79 16.30 -0.62
C MET A 402 14.77 17.12 -1.43
N LYS A 403 13.50 17.09 -1.02
CA LYS A 403 12.42 17.90 -1.61
C LYS A 403 12.39 19.35 -1.11
N ARG A 404 13.43 19.79 -0.37
CA ARG A 404 13.57 21.14 0.19
C ARG A 404 12.40 21.58 1.07
N LYS A 405 11.71 20.62 1.72
CA LYS A 405 10.69 20.93 2.73
C LYS A 405 11.32 21.38 4.06
N TYR A 406 12.56 20.97 4.30
CA TYR A 406 13.37 21.35 5.45
C TYR A 406 14.74 21.83 4.99
N GLU A 407 15.31 22.77 5.74
CA GLU A 407 16.64 23.32 5.50
C GLU A 407 17.78 22.34 5.82
N SER A 408 17.55 21.40 6.74
CA SER A 408 18.55 20.43 7.19
C SER A 408 17.92 19.16 7.76
N MET A 409 18.71 18.08 7.82
CA MET A 409 18.34 16.83 8.48
C MET A 409 18.02 17.04 9.96
N GLN A 410 18.84 17.83 10.65
CA GLN A 410 18.67 18.19 12.07
C GLN A 410 17.29 18.81 12.32
N LYS A 411 16.91 19.82 11.53
CA LYS A 411 15.64 20.52 11.68
C LYS A 411 14.44 19.60 11.45
N ALA A 412 14.50 18.77 10.40
CA ALA A 412 13.46 17.80 10.09
C ALA A 412 13.28 16.74 11.21
N VAL A 413 14.39 16.26 11.78
CA VAL A 413 14.37 15.33 12.92
C VAL A 413 13.76 15.99 14.16
N GLU A 414 14.17 17.21 14.49
CA GLU A 414 13.69 17.91 15.69
C GLU A 414 12.17 18.09 15.65
N GLU A 415 11.61 18.54 14.53
CA GLU A 415 10.17 18.71 14.39
C GLU A 415 9.42 17.38 14.43
N THR A 416 9.96 16.34 13.79
CA THR A 416 9.35 15.00 13.81
C THR A 416 9.33 14.42 15.24
N VAL A 417 10.42 14.57 16.01
CA VAL A 417 10.49 14.10 17.40
C VAL A 417 9.59 14.94 18.32
N GLN A 418 9.42 16.24 18.06
CA GLN A 418 8.47 17.08 18.80
C GLN A 418 7.02 16.62 18.59
N ILE A 419 6.64 16.29 17.34
CA ILE A 419 5.33 15.69 17.03
C ILE A 419 5.16 14.38 17.80
N PHE A 420 6.17 13.52 17.75
CA PHE A 420 6.17 12.24 18.45
C PHE A 420 6.01 12.40 19.98
N ASP A 421 6.74 13.31 20.62
CA ASP A 421 6.65 13.55 22.07
C ASP A 421 5.28 14.10 22.50
N LYS A 422 4.68 15.00 21.72
CA LYS A 422 3.30 15.45 21.96
C LYS A 422 2.32 14.28 21.93
N ALA A 423 2.45 13.41 20.93
CA ALA A 423 1.58 12.24 20.79
C ALA A 423 1.78 11.21 21.91
N VAL A 424 3.01 10.91 22.30
CA VAL A 424 3.31 10.01 23.42
C VAL A 424 2.71 10.54 24.73
N LYS A 425 2.83 11.84 25.01
CA LYS A 425 2.20 12.48 26.19
C LYS A 425 0.68 12.36 26.16
N TYR A 426 0.07 12.63 25.00
CA TYR A 426 -1.37 12.52 24.81
C TYR A 426 -1.86 11.07 25.03
N LEU A 427 -1.24 10.10 24.37
CA LEU A 427 -1.61 8.68 24.47
C LEU A 427 -1.41 8.14 25.89
N SER A 428 -0.27 8.45 26.51
CA SER A 428 0.03 8.06 27.90
C SER A 428 -1.03 8.57 28.87
N LYS A 429 -1.44 9.85 28.74
CA LYS A 429 -2.52 10.44 29.56
C LYS A 429 -3.87 9.83 29.25
N ARG A 430 -4.24 9.73 27.97
CA ARG A 430 -5.56 9.28 27.51
C ARG A 430 -5.86 7.83 27.88
N PHE A 431 -4.85 6.98 27.88
CA PHE A 431 -4.96 5.54 28.17
C PHE A 431 -4.40 5.17 29.55
N SER A 432 -3.92 6.15 30.35
CA SER A 432 -3.37 5.93 31.69
C SER A 432 -2.29 4.84 31.74
N VAL A 433 -1.34 4.93 30.81
CA VAL A 433 -0.27 3.95 30.61
C VAL A 433 1.09 4.65 30.57
N LYS A 434 2.10 4.09 31.23
CA LYS A 434 3.49 4.55 31.13
C LYS A 434 4.12 3.99 29.86
N MET A 435 4.65 4.86 29.02
CA MET A 435 5.25 4.49 27.74
C MET A 435 6.78 4.60 27.81
N PHE A 436 7.46 3.49 27.55
CA PHE A 436 8.90 3.45 27.32
C PHE A 436 9.17 3.55 25.81
N VAL A 437 10.02 4.49 25.39
CA VAL A 437 10.36 4.67 23.98
C VAL A 437 11.61 3.87 23.65
N LEU A 438 11.52 2.99 22.66
CA LEU A 438 12.65 2.24 22.14
C LEU A 438 13.36 3.05 21.06
N SER A 439 14.70 3.02 21.04
CA SER A 439 15.48 3.62 19.95
C SER A 439 15.18 2.94 18.61
N VAL A 440 15.24 3.72 17.53
CA VAL A 440 15.05 3.26 16.14
C VAL A 440 16.24 2.41 15.70
N CYS A 441 15.95 1.36 14.90
CA CYS A 441 16.96 0.48 14.33
C CYS A 441 17.86 1.22 13.33
N PRO A 442 19.20 1.08 13.39
CA PRO A 442 20.08 1.57 12.33
C PRO A 442 19.83 0.83 11.00
N PRO A 443 20.08 1.46 9.84
CA PRO A 443 20.01 0.79 8.55
C PRO A 443 21.12 -0.27 8.43
N SER A 444 20.93 -1.31 7.63
CA SER A 444 21.95 -2.37 7.46
C SER A 444 22.96 -2.11 6.33
N ASN A 445 22.68 -1.16 5.43
CA ASN A 445 23.53 -0.90 4.26
C ASN A 445 24.31 0.42 4.44
N PRO A 446 25.66 0.38 4.47
CA PRO A 446 26.51 1.56 4.69
C PRO A 446 26.45 2.59 3.55
N GLN A 447 25.92 2.22 2.39
CA GLN A 447 25.75 3.16 1.27
C GLN A 447 24.66 4.20 1.52
N HIS A 448 23.72 3.94 2.44
CA HIS A 448 22.63 4.86 2.76
C HIS A 448 23.03 5.89 3.83
N LYS A 449 23.98 6.77 3.49
CA LYS A 449 24.54 7.77 4.42
C LYS A 449 23.49 8.69 5.02
N ASP A 450 22.50 9.08 4.23
CA ASP A 450 21.35 9.91 4.63
C ASP A 450 20.47 9.21 5.68
N ARG A 451 20.21 7.90 5.52
CA ARG A 451 19.46 7.10 6.50
C ARG A 451 20.23 6.93 7.80
N ILE A 452 21.55 6.72 7.71
CA ILE A 452 22.44 6.63 8.87
C ILE A 452 22.41 7.94 9.66
N GLU A 453 22.59 9.06 8.97
CA GLU A 453 22.53 10.40 9.58
C GLU A 453 21.16 10.64 10.25
N ALA A 454 20.06 10.43 9.51
CA ALA A 454 18.71 10.61 10.04
C ALA A 454 18.46 9.75 11.29
N THR A 455 18.86 8.49 11.28
CA THR A 455 18.67 7.57 12.41
C THR A 455 19.50 7.98 13.63
N ASN A 456 20.75 8.36 13.43
CA ASN A 456 21.63 8.81 14.52
C ASN A 456 21.11 10.08 15.18
N LEU A 457 20.69 11.07 14.38
CA LEU A 457 20.09 12.31 14.88
C LEU A 457 18.78 12.04 15.60
N PHE A 458 17.93 11.16 15.06
CA PHE A 458 16.64 10.81 15.66
C PHE A 458 16.82 10.13 17.02
N ASN A 459 17.66 9.11 17.11
CA ASN A 459 17.96 8.42 18.37
C ASN A 459 18.62 9.34 19.39
N LYS A 460 19.53 10.21 18.96
CA LYS A 460 20.10 11.24 19.83
C LYS A 460 18.99 12.14 20.40
N LYS A 461 18.07 12.60 19.55
CA LYS A 461 16.99 13.49 20.00
C LYS A 461 15.98 12.79 20.91
N LEU A 462 15.64 11.54 20.64
CA LEU A 462 14.84 10.73 21.55
C LEU A 462 15.52 10.59 22.92
N LYS A 463 16.83 10.32 22.95
CA LYS A 463 17.59 10.22 24.20
C LYS A 463 17.57 11.52 25.00
N GLU A 464 17.72 12.67 24.36
CA GLU A 464 17.61 13.99 25.01
C GLU A 464 16.22 14.18 25.66
N VAL A 465 15.15 13.72 25.01
CA VAL A 465 13.76 13.93 25.45
C VAL A 465 13.31 12.92 26.51
N TYR A 466 13.73 11.65 26.41
CA TYR A 466 13.21 10.54 27.21
C TYR A 466 14.24 9.95 28.17
N GLY A 467 15.54 10.17 27.94
CA GLY A 467 16.61 9.72 28.81
C GLY A 467 16.49 10.26 30.23
N PRO A 468 16.35 11.60 30.44
CA PRO A 468 16.17 12.19 31.77
C PRO A 468 14.89 11.73 32.49
N LYS A 469 13.90 11.22 31.76
CA LYS A 469 12.64 10.71 32.33
C LYS A 469 12.74 9.24 32.77
N GLY A 470 13.85 8.56 32.49
CA GLY A 470 13.98 7.12 32.72
C GLY A 470 13.00 6.30 31.88
N THR A 471 12.62 6.78 30.69
CA THR A 471 11.68 6.11 29.78
C THR A 471 12.25 5.88 28.39
N TYR A 472 13.57 5.93 28.22
CA TYR A 472 14.25 5.64 26.97
C TYR A 472 15.00 4.32 27.06
N ILE A 473 14.65 3.37 26.19
CA ILE A 473 15.35 2.09 26.04
C ILE A 473 16.30 2.24 24.85
N ASP A 474 17.57 2.45 25.16
CA ASP A 474 18.61 2.75 24.18
C ASP A 474 19.33 1.48 23.74
N ILE A 475 18.94 0.90 22.60
CA ILE A 475 19.60 -0.29 22.03
C ILE A 475 20.71 0.08 21.03
N SER A 476 20.82 1.34 20.61
CA SER A 476 21.59 1.72 19.43
C SER A 476 23.08 1.35 19.56
N ASN A 477 23.68 1.56 20.73
CA ASN A 477 25.11 1.26 20.92
C ASN A 477 25.43 -0.24 20.89
N ASP A 478 24.48 -1.10 21.29
CA ASP A 478 24.69 -2.55 21.30
C ASP A 478 24.53 -3.16 19.91
N VAL A 479 23.70 -2.56 19.04
CA VAL A 479 23.36 -3.12 17.71
C VAL A 479 24.05 -2.44 16.54
N THR A 480 24.67 -1.28 16.74
CA THR A 480 25.29 -0.48 15.67
C THR A 480 26.81 -0.69 15.58
N THR A 481 27.36 -0.77 14.37
CA THR A 481 28.80 -0.80 14.08
C THR A 481 29.43 0.59 14.23
N SER A 482 30.76 0.70 14.13
CA SER A 482 31.44 2.00 14.06
C SER A 482 31.05 2.84 12.85
N GLU A 483 30.52 2.23 11.79
CA GLU A 483 30.07 2.91 10.57
C GLU A 483 28.62 3.42 10.68
N GLY A 484 27.95 3.18 11.81
CA GLY A 484 26.57 3.63 12.01
C GLY A 484 25.50 2.70 11.41
N VAL A 485 25.87 1.47 11.03
CA VAL A 485 24.95 0.46 10.47
C VAL A 485 24.65 -0.68 11.43
N LEU A 486 23.56 -1.40 11.20
CA LEU A 486 23.18 -2.59 11.96
C LEU A 486 24.26 -3.68 11.84
N LYS A 487 24.73 -4.22 12.97
CA LYS A 487 25.67 -5.36 12.98
C LYS A 487 25.02 -6.57 12.32
N SER A 488 25.80 -7.33 11.56
CA SER A 488 25.37 -8.52 10.81
C SER A 488 24.56 -9.50 11.66
N ASP A 489 24.97 -9.69 12.92
CA ASP A 489 24.35 -10.64 13.85
C ASP A 489 22.90 -10.28 14.19
N PHE A 490 22.49 -9.03 13.96
CA PHE A 490 21.12 -8.56 14.19
C PHE A 490 20.31 -8.39 12.90
N VAL A 491 20.88 -8.58 11.71
CA VAL A 491 20.14 -8.39 10.43
C VAL A 491 19.16 -9.56 10.20
N CYS A 492 17.93 -9.24 9.79
CA CYS A 492 16.93 -10.24 9.36
C CYS A 492 16.73 -10.23 7.83
N ASP A 493 16.29 -9.11 7.26
CA ASP A 493 15.85 -9.02 5.85
C ASP A 493 16.30 -7.73 5.14
N GLY A 494 17.43 -7.15 5.56
CA GLY A 494 17.99 -5.90 5.01
C GLY A 494 17.31 -4.62 5.50
N THR A 495 16.19 -4.72 6.22
CA THR A 495 15.57 -3.61 6.95
C THR A 495 15.41 -3.94 8.43
N HIS A 496 14.92 -5.13 8.75
CA HIS A 496 14.50 -5.47 10.10
C HIS A 496 15.58 -6.18 10.92
N MET A 497 15.43 -6.10 12.25
CA MET A 497 16.26 -6.86 13.18
C MET A 497 15.73 -8.29 13.35
N ASN A 498 16.64 -9.24 13.58
CA ASN A 498 16.31 -10.61 13.96
C ASN A 498 16.12 -10.75 15.49
N ARG A 499 15.87 -11.98 15.96
CA ARG A 499 15.61 -12.28 17.39
C ARG A 499 16.79 -12.07 18.34
N GLY A 500 18.00 -11.87 17.82
CA GLY A 500 19.18 -11.52 18.62
C GLY A 500 18.93 -10.29 19.50
N ILE A 501 17.98 -9.43 19.12
CA ILE A 501 17.59 -8.25 19.88
C ILE A 501 17.10 -8.55 21.31
N LEU A 502 16.56 -9.74 21.60
CA LEU A 502 15.94 -10.05 22.89
C LEU A 502 16.90 -9.83 24.08
N LYS A 503 18.16 -10.28 23.94
CA LYS A 503 19.18 -10.12 25.00
C LYS A 503 19.54 -8.66 25.22
N VAL A 504 19.63 -7.88 24.14
CA VAL A 504 19.93 -6.45 24.19
C VAL A 504 18.76 -5.69 24.82
N LEU A 505 17.53 -6.00 24.40
CA LEU A 505 16.32 -5.39 24.94
C LEU A 505 16.18 -5.67 26.44
N GLU A 506 16.39 -6.92 26.88
CA GLU A 506 16.38 -7.28 28.30
C GLU A 506 17.39 -6.44 29.10
N LYS A 507 18.64 -6.38 28.63
CA LYS A 507 19.73 -5.63 29.27
C LYS A 507 19.37 -4.14 29.37
N GLN A 508 19.00 -3.52 28.25
CA GLN A 508 18.79 -2.07 28.18
C GLN A 508 17.53 -1.64 28.89
N PHE A 509 16.47 -2.45 28.86
CA PHE A 509 15.26 -2.16 29.60
C PHE A 509 15.49 -2.26 31.12
N ASN A 510 16.22 -3.27 31.61
CA ASN A 510 16.60 -3.33 33.01
C ASN A 510 17.45 -2.12 33.45
N SER A 511 18.32 -1.61 32.58
CA SER A 511 19.08 -0.37 32.83
C SER A 511 18.15 0.83 32.96
N CYS A 512 17.22 1.00 32.01
CA CYS A 512 16.20 2.05 32.01
C CYS A 512 15.31 2.01 33.27
N LEU A 513 14.93 0.81 33.72
CA LEU A 513 14.11 0.66 34.92
C LEU A 513 14.85 1.10 36.19
N LYS A 514 16.17 0.91 36.27
CA LYS A 514 16.97 1.38 37.42
C LYS A 514 16.98 2.90 37.49
N THR A 515 17.22 3.58 36.37
CA THR A 515 17.24 5.05 36.33
C THR A 515 15.87 5.70 36.56
N SER A 516 14.77 4.97 36.36
CA SER A 516 13.41 5.44 36.64
C SER A 516 12.96 5.29 38.11
N SER A 517 13.77 4.61 38.93
CA SER A 517 13.46 4.32 40.34
C SER A 517 14.08 5.33 41.32
N ASP A 518 14.96 6.19 40.81
CA ASP A 518 15.58 7.33 41.48
C ASP A 518 14.85 8.62 41.04
#